data_AF-A0A0B2PWL1-F1
#
_entry.id   AF-A0A0B2PWL1-F1
#
_cell.length_a   1.000
_cell.length_b   1.000
_cell.length_c   1.000
_cell.angle_alpha   90.00
_cell.angle_beta   90.00
_cell.angle_gamma   90.00
#
_symmetry.space_group_name_H-M   'P 1'
#
loop_
_entity.id
_entity.type
_entity.pdbx_description
1 polymer ?
#
loop_
_entity_poly.entity_id
_entity_poly.type
_entity_poly.pdbx_seq_one_letter_code
_entity_poly.pdbx_strand_id
1 'polypeptide(L)'
;MAPRWKGKDAKAKKDAQAEALKEPMSKIVSQLQSSLVQSNTCGFLSGSSVHLAVGAEQLHLLDKACFGSPVRTVEKDKPRFQLSFEEAFYLCYSLKCLKINNDSDDTSPQNSEELWHYMKSKKETFPCFYKAYSHLRMKNWVVRSGAQYGADFVVYCHHPARVHSEYGVLVLSDGEDKDLNGRLRVWSDVHCTTRLLGGVAKILLVLYVNRNGSSNESPLCLANYTIEEHTITRWNPEQCREKMVIHANSDNGTG
;
A
#
# COMPACT_ATOMS: atom_id res chain seq x y z
N MET A 1 -5.45 -16.61 -4.46
CA MET A 1 -4.80 -17.51 -3.47
C MET A 1 -5.32 -17.15 -2.08
N ALA A 2 -5.21 -18.05 -1.09
CA ALA A 2 -5.61 -17.73 0.29
C ALA A 2 -4.50 -16.94 1.02
N PRO A 3 -4.86 -16.06 1.98
CA PRO A 3 -3.87 -15.35 2.79
C PRO A 3 -2.93 -16.27 3.57
N ARG A 4 -1.66 -15.89 3.66
CA ARG A 4 -0.61 -16.67 4.32
C ARG A 4 -0.37 -16.18 5.75
N TRP A 5 -1.14 -16.69 6.69
CA TRP A 5 -1.02 -16.38 8.11
C TRP A 5 0.27 -16.95 8.73
N LYS A 6 0.88 -16.18 9.63
CA LYS A 6 2.06 -16.55 10.41
C LYS A 6 1.64 -17.40 11.61
N GLY A 7 2.46 -18.38 11.96
CA GLY A 7 2.21 -19.29 13.09
C GLY A 7 3.09 -20.54 12.99
N LYS A 8 3.48 -21.10 14.13
CA LYS A 8 4.34 -22.30 14.19
C LYS A 8 3.63 -23.53 13.62
N ASP A 9 2.34 -23.65 13.87
CA ASP A 9 1.50 -24.78 13.46
C ASP A 9 0.20 -24.31 12.79
N ALA A 10 -0.61 -25.25 12.30
CA ALA A 10 -1.86 -24.96 11.64
C ALA A 10 -2.88 -24.28 12.57
N LYS A 11 -2.82 -24.59 13.87
CA LYS A 11 -3.71 -23.99 14.88
C LYS A 11 -3.40 -22.50 15.08
N ALA A 12 -2.14 -22.14 15.30
CA ALA A 12 -1.71 -20.75 15.45
C ALA A 12 -2.05 -19.89 14.22
N LYS A 13 -1.96 -20.47 13.01
CA LYS A 13 -2.37 -19.78 11.78
C LYS A 13 -3.87 -19.50 11.74
N LYS A 14 -4.70 -20.47 12.15
CA LYS A 14 -6.15 -20.29 12.27
C LYS A 14 -6.52 -19.28 13.35
N ASP A 15 -5.80 -19.29 14.48
CA ASP A 15 -6.02 -18.35 15.57
C ASP A 15 -5.67 -16.91 15.14
N ALA A 16 -4.55 -16.71 14.44
CA ALA A 16 -4.17 -15.41 13.87
C ALA A 16 -5.22 -14.88 12.87
N GLN A 17 -5.77 -15.76 12.03
CA GLN A 17 -6.86 -15.42 11.13
C GLN A 17 -8.14 -15.05 11.88
N ALA A 18 -8.52 -15.83 12.89
CA ALA A 18 -9.71 -15.58 13.70
C ALA A 18 -9.60 -14.25 14.46
N GLU A 19 -8.42 -13.92 14.99
CA GLU A 19 -8.17 -12.65 15.65
C GLU A 19 -8.24 -11.46 14.67
N ALA A 20 -7.68 -11.61 13.47
CA ALA A 20 -7.81 -10.59 12.42
C ALA A 20 -9.27 -10.38 11.96
N LEU A 21 -10.10 -11.42 11.99
CA LEU A 21 -11.53 -11.30 11.70
C LEU A 21 -12.32 -10.61 12.82
N LYS A 22 -11.94 -10.82 14.09
CA LYS A 22 -12.53 -10.10 15.24
C LYS A 22 -12.23 -8.61 15.19
N GLU A 23 -11.07 -8.25 14.64
CA GLU A 23 -10.62 -6.87 14.53
C GLU A 23 -10.14 -6.55 13.10
N PRO A 24 -11.08 -6.30 12.17
CA PRO A 24 -10.75 -6.01 10.79
C PRO A 24 -10.02 -4.67 10.65
N MET A 25 -9.17 -4.55 9.62
CA MET A 25 -8.38 -3.35 9.38
C MET A 25 -9.22 -2.09 9.24
N SER A 26 -10.41 -2.18 8.64
CA SER A 26 -11.36 -1.06 8.53
C SER A 26 -11.78 -0.51 9.90
N LYS A 27 -12.00 -1.38 10.89
CA LYS A 27 -12.33 -0.98 12.26
C LYS A 27 -11.15 -0.27 12.94
N ILE A 28 -9.94 -0.80 12.77
CA ILE A 28 -8.71 -0.20 13.31
C ILE A 28 -8.48 1.20 12.72
N VAL A 29 -8.65 1.34 11.40
CA VAL A 29 -8.49 2.64 10.71
C VAL A 29 -9.56 3.64 11.16
N SER A 30 -10.81 3.19 11.37
CA SER A 30 -11.87 4.06 11.90
C SER A 30 -11.57 4.53 13.33
N GLN A 31 -11.06 3.65 14.20
CA GLN A 31 -10.62 4.02 15.55
C GLN A 31 -9.48 5.04 15.53
N LEU A 32 -8.48 4.81 14.66
CA LEU A 32 -7.39 5.76 14.45
C LEU A 32 -7.92 7.12 13.98
N GLN A 33 -8.83 7.13 13.02
CA GLN A 33 -9.43 8.35 12.48
C GLN A 33 -10.12 9.16 13.59
N SER A 34 -10.96 8.52 14.41
CA SER A 34 -11.64 9.18 15.52
C SER A 34 -10.64 9.70 16.57
N SER A 35 -9.63 8.91 16.92
CA SER A 35 -8.61 9.31 17.91
C SER A 35 -7.82 10.53 17.45
N LEU A 36 -7.35 10.56 16.19
CA LEU A 36 -6.58 11.68 15.64
C LEU A 36 -7.40 12.98 15.52
N VAL A 37 -8.68 12.87 15.15
CA VAL A 37 -9.60 14.01 15.10
C VAL A 37 -9.82 14.59 16.50
N GLN A 38 -10.02 13.74 17.51
CA GLN A 38 -10.22 14.17 18.90
C GLN A 38 -8.98 14.84 19.48
N SER A 39 -7.78 14.33 19.18
CA SER A 39 -6.52 14.91 19.66
C SER A 39 -6.04 16.11 18.86
N ASN A 40 -6.74 16.50 17.79
CA ASN A 40 -6.35 17.58 16.86
C ASN A 40 -4.87 17.45 16.44
N THR A 41 -4.45 16.24 16.07
CA THR A 41 -3.04 15.94 15.80
C THR A 41 -2.52 16.71 14.60
N CYS A 42 -1.34 17.29 14.76
CA CYS A 42 -0.61 17.99 13.70
C CYS A 42 0.67 17.25 13.32
N GLY A 43 1.00 17.27 12.03
CA GLY A 43 2.28 16.83 11.48
C GLY A 43 3.09 18.00 10.94
N PHE A 44 4.40 17.83 10.91
CA PHE A 44 5.35 18.81 10.42
C PHE A 44 6.10 18.23 9.22
N LEU A 45 6.24 19.03 8.16
CA LEU A 45 7.02 18.65 6.99
C LEU A 45 8.52 18.70 7.32
N SER A 46 9.24 17.64 6.96
CA SER A 46 10.70 17.60 7.04
C SER A 46 11.26 16.85 5.83
N GLY A 47 11.89 17.59 4.92
CA GLY A 47 12.46 17.05 3.69
C GLY A 47 11.41 16.34 2.83
N SER A 48 11.53 15.02 2.71
CA SER A 48 10.64 14.16 1.91
C SER A 48 9.69 13.30 2.76
N SER A 49 9.45 13.70 4.01
CA SER A 49 8.56 12.99 4.93
C SER A 49 7.81 13.93 5.87
N VAL A 50 6.79 13.41 6.54
CA VAL A 50 6.02 14.14 7.55
C VAL A 50 6.27 13.50 8.92
N HIS A 51 6.58 14.31 9.91
CA HIS A 51 6.76 13.84 11.29
C HIS A 51 5.57 14.24 12.14
N LEU A 52 5.15 13.31 13.00
CA LEU A 52 4.09 13.48 13.96
C LEU A 52 4.68 13.46 15.38
N ALA A 53 4.21 14.37 16.22
CA ALA A 53 4.36 14.29 17.66
C ALA A 53 3.02 13.81 18.22
N VAL A 54 2.96 12.54 18.64
CA VAL A 54 1.73 11.87 19.08
C VAL A 54 1.90 11.24 20.46
N GLY A 55 0.79 11.11 21.20
CA GLY A 55 0.73 10.36 22.44
C GLY A 55 0.88 8.86 22.23
N ALA A 56 1.09 8.12 23.32
CA ALA A 56 1.29 6.66 23.27
C ALA A 56 0.11 5.90 22.67
N GLU A 57 -1.13 6.39 22.90
CA GLU A 57 -2.34 5.77 22.36
C GLU A 57 -2.42 5.91 20.83
N GLN A 58 -2.26 7.14 20.31
CA GLN A 58 -2.25 7.39 18.86
C GLN A 58 -1.09 6.65 18.18
N LEU A 59 0.07 6.59 18.83
CA LEU A 59 1.22 5.82 18.35
C LEU A 59 0.88 4.34 18.20
N HIS A 60 0.24 3.74 19.21
CA HIS A 60 -0.21 2.34 19.14
C HIS A 60 -1.25 2.13 18.04
N LEU A 61 -2.20 3.06 17.86
CA LEU A 61 -3.20 2.97 16.78
C LEU A 61 -2.57 3.12 15.39
N LEU A 62 -1.57 4.00 15.23
CA LEU A 62 -0.83 4.19 13.97
C LEU A 62 -0.08 2.91 13.59
N ASP A 63 0.63 2.30 14.54
CA ASP A 63 1.32 1.02 14.35
C ASP A 63 0.34 -0.10 13.97
N LYS A 64 -0.77 -0.21 14.72
CA LYS A 64 -1.82 -1.21 14.48
C LYS A 64 -2.50 -1.05 13.12
N ALA A 65 -2.71 0.18 12.66
CA ALA A 65 -3.24 0.51 11.34
C ALA A 65 -2.18 0.49 10.21
N CYS A 66 -0.91 0.23 10.60
CA CYS A 66 0.27 0.14 9.75
C CYS A 66 0.56 1.39 8.92
N PHE A 67 0.24 2.58 9.42
CA PHE A 67 0.76 3.83 8.86
C PHE A 67 2.16 4.09 9.39
N GLY A 68 3.07 4.62 8.59
CA GLY A 68 4.33 5.18 9.02
C GLY A 68 5.29 4.22 9.72
N SER A 69 6.31 4.80 10.33
CA SER A 69 7.27 4.08 11.16
C SER A 69 7.69 4.95 12.35
N PRO A 70 7.87 4.36 13.54
CA PRO A 70 8.41 5.08 14.68
C PRO A 70 9.87 5.45 14.41
N VAL A 71 10.24 6.70 14.69
CA VAL A 71 11.61 7.20 14.59
C VAL A 71 12.20 7.30 15.99
N ARG A 72 13.33 6.61 16.19
CA ARG A 72 14.12 6.73 17.42
C ARG A 72 15.09 7.90 17.26
N THR A 73 14.72 9.08 17.74
CA THR A 73 15.65 10.21 17.84
C THR A 73 16.51 10.10 19.09
N VAL A 74 17.78 10.52 18.98
CA VAL A 74 18.76 10.52 20.08
C VAL A 74 18.49 11.64 21.09
N GLU A 75 17.73 12.67 20.70
CA GLU A 75 17.41 13.84 21.53
C GLU A 75 15.96 13.79 22.05
N LYS A 76 15.84 13.78 23.39
CA LYS A 76 14.67 14.10 24.26
C LYS A 76 13.28 13.49 23.93
N ASP A 77 12.96 12.40 24.62
CA ASP A 77 11.69 11.99 25.27
C ASP A 77 10.31 12.15 24.60
N LYS A 78 10.21 12.51 23.32
CA LYS A 78 8.94 12.41 22.58
C LYS A 78 9.08 11.46 21.40
N PRO A 79 8.37 10.31 21.39
CA PRO A 79 8.41 9.40 20.25
C PRO A 79 7.85 10.13 19.03
N ARG A 80 8.71 10.35 18.03
CA ARG A 80 8.30 10.90 16.75
C ARG A 80 7.90 9.77 15.82
N PHE A 81 6.84 10.00 15.07
CA PHE A 81 6.35 9.03 14.11
C PHE A 81 6.48 9.62 12.71
N GLN A 82 7.13 8.90 11.80
CA GLN A 82 7.38 9.37 10.45
C GLN A 82 6.41 8.72 9.47
N LEU A 83 5.82 9.54 8.62
CA LEU A 83 4.94 9.13 7.53
C LEU A 83 5.61 9.44 6.19
N SER A 84 5.38 8.59 5.19
CA SER A 84 5.63 8.96 3.80
C SER A 84 4.64 10.06 3.35
N PHE A 85 4.94 10.71 2.23
CA PHE A 85 4.00 11.66 1.63
C PHE A 85 2.66 11.03 1.29
N GLU A 86 2.65 9.82 0.74
CA GLU A 86 1.42 9.12 0.38
C GLU A 86 0.59 8.80 1.62
N GLU A 87 1.23 8.35 2.70
CA GLU A 87 0.57 8.06 3.98
C GLU A 87 0.01 9.33 4.62
N ALA A 88 0.82 10.39 4.72
CA ALA A 88 0.43 11.65 5.33
C ALA A 88 -0.69 12.34 4.55
N PHE A 89 -0.59 12.38 3.22
CA PHE A 89 -1.64 12.95 2.39
C PHE A 89 -2.91 12.08 2.43
N TYR A 90 -2.82 10.76 2.64
CA TYR A 90 -4.00 9.93 2.82
C TYR A 90 -4.73 10.24 4.13
N LEU A 91 -4.00 10.36 5.24
CA LEU A 91 -4.57 10.73 6.54
C LEU A 91 -5.18 12.14 6.51
N CYS A 92 -4.53 13.08 5.84
CA CYS A 92 -4.98 14.47 5.73
C CYS A 92 -6.15 14.66 4.75
N TYR A 93 -6.03 14.15 3.52
CA TYR A 93 -6.98 14.42 2.44
C TYR A 93 -8.13 13.41 2.38
N SER A 94 -7.81 12.11 2.39
CA SER A 94 -8.81 11.04 2.25
C SER A 94 -9.55 10.78 3.56
N LEU A 95 -8.83 10.65 4.68
CA LEU A 95 -9.43 10.38 5.99
C LEU A 95 -9.78 11.65 6.79
N LYS A 96 -9.26 12.82 6.40
CA LYS A 96 -9.54 14.11 7.05
C LYS A 96 -9.30 14.09 8.56
N CYS A 97 -8.28 13.37 9.01
CA CYS A 97 -7.98 13.17 10.43
C CYS A 97 -6.63 13.73 10.88
N LEU A 98 -5.82 14.25 9.96
CA LEU A 98 -4.51 14.83 10.26
C LEU A 98 -4.41 16.22 9.67
N LYS A 99 -3.85 17.17 10.44
CA LYS A 99 -3.47 18.50 9.94
C LYS A 99 -1.95 18.51 9.70
N ILE A 100 -1.49 19.14 8.62
CA ILE A 100 -0.06 19.24 8.30
C ILE A 100 0.31 20.72 8.29
N ASN A 101 1.27 21.08 9.12
CA ASN A 101 1.78 22.43 9.27
C ASN A 101 3.14 22.55 8.57
N ASN A 102 3.39 23.72 8.00
CA ASN A 102 4.71 24.07 7.48
C ASN A 102 5.56 24.66 8.62
N ASP A 103 6.87 24.40 8.60
CA ASP A 103 7.81 24.79 9.66
C ASP A 103 7.95 26.32 9.82
N SER A 104 7.37 27.10 8.90
CA SER A 104 7.57 28.55 8.79
C SER A 104 6.44 29.41 9.35
N ASP A 105 5.26 28.87 9.69
CA ASP A 105 4.17 29.71 10.24
C ASP A 105 3.20 28.88 11.10
N ASP A 106 3.12 29.22 12.38
CA ASP A 106 2.33 28.52 13.42
C ASP A 106 0.81 28.78 13.29
N THR A 107 0.39 29.52 12.25
CA THR A 107 -0.89 30.22 12.28
C THR A 107 -2.00 29.59 11.41
N SER A 108 -1.71 28.60 10.56
CA SER A 108 -2.78 27.79 9.93
C SER A 108 -2.29 26.45 9.34
N PRO A 109 -3.13 25.39 9.37
CA PRO A 109 -2.83 24.15 8.65
C PRO A 109 -2.75 24.42 7.16
N GLN A 110 -1.74 23.85 6.51
CA GLN A 110 -1.49 24.05 5.08
C GLN A 110 -2.72 23.64 4.25
N ASN A 111 -3.11 24.47 3.29
CA ASN A 111 -4.18 24.12 2.37
C ASN A 111 -3.78 22.84 1.61
N SER A 112 -4.73 21.92 1.39
CA SER A 112 -4.50 20.66 0.65
C SER A 112 -3.84 20.87 -0.72
N GLU A 113 -4.11 22.01 -1.35
CA GLU A 113 -3.50 22.46 -2.60
C GLU A 113 -2.00 22.75 -2.46
N GLU A 114 -1.62 23.56 -1.47
CA GLU A 114 -0.22 23.89 -1.21
C GLU A 114 0.59 22.66 -0.83
N LEU A 115 -0.01 21.77 -0.03
CA LEU A 115 0.63 20.52 0.38
C LEU A 115 0.87 19.61 -0.84
N TRP A 116 -0.10 19.54 -1.73
CA TRP A 116 0.00 18.81 -2.99
C TRP A 116 1.14 19.34 -3.86
N HIS A 117 1.22 20.66 -4.06
CA HIS A 117 2.32 21.27 -4.81
C HIS A 117 3.68 21.02 -4.15
N TYR A 118 3.78 21.13 -2.83
CA TYR A 118 5.00 20.83 -2.09
C TYR A 118 5.45 19.38 -2.34
N MET A 119 4.57 18.40 -2.11
CA MET A 119 4.90 16.98 -2.27
C MET A 119 5.25 16.65 -3.73
N LYS A 120 4.51 17.19 -4.70
CA LYS A 120 4.80 17.06 -6.14
C LYS A 120 6.16 17.66 -6.52
N SER A 121 6.51 18.82 -5.97
CA SER A 121 7.82 19.46 -6.23
C SER A 121 8.99 18.64 -5.69
N LYS A 122 8.80 17.93 -4.58
CA LYS A 122 9.81 17.06 -3.96
C LYS A 122 9.88 15.68 -4.61
N LYS A 123 8.75 15.20 -5.15
CA LYS A 123 8.63 13.89 -5.79
C LYS A 123 7.66 14.01 -6.97
N GLU A 124 8.18 14.12 -8.19
CA GLU A 124 7.38 14.24 -9.42
C GLU A 124 6.38 13.08 -9.58
N THR A 125 6.75 11.88 -9.13
CA THR A 125 5.91 10.68 -9.18
C THR A 125 4.82 10.63 -8.10
N PHE A 126 4.81 11.57 -7.16
CA PHE A 126 3.89 11.58 -6.03
C PHE A 126 2.41 11.43 -6.42
N PRO A 127 1.85 12.15 -7.42
CA PRO A 127 0.45 12.00 -7.78
C PRO A 127 0.05 10.55 -8.14
N CYS A 128 0.88 9.88 -8.95
CA CYS A 128 0.63 8.50 -9.37
C CYS A 128 0.77 7.52 -8.20
N PHE A 129 1.82 7.69 -7.38
CA PHE A 129 2.02 6.84 -6.19
C PHE A 129 0.94 7.05 -5.14
N TYR A 130 0.48 8.28 -4.93
CA TYR A 130 -0.64 8.56 -4.03
C TYR A 130 -1.94 7.95 -4.53
N LYS A 131 -2.23 8.05 -5.84
CA LYS A 131 -3.41 7.41 -6.42
C LYS A 131 -3.38 5.89 -6.23
N ALA A 132 -2.24 5.26 -6.51
CA ALA A 132 -2.04 3.83 -6.25
C ALA A 132 -2.17 3.46 -4.77
N TYR A 133 -1.54 4.23 -3.88
CA TYR A 133 -1.60 4.02 -2.44
C TYR A 133 -3.04 4.14 -1.91
N SER A 134 -3.74 5.23 -2.26
CA SER A 134 -5.11 5.48 -1.83
C SER A 134 -6.07 4.40 -2.34
N HIS A 135 -5.92 3.95 -3.58
CA HIS A 135 -6.69 2.84 -4.14
C HIS A 135 -6.52 1.53 -3.37
N LEU A 136 -5.28 1.18 -3.03
CA LEU A 136 -5.00 0.00 -2.20
C LEU A 136 -5.60 0.14 -0.80
N ARG A 137 -5.47 1.30 -0.16
CA ARG A 137 -6.04 1.57 1.18
C ARG A 137 -7.58 1.55 1.15
N MET A 138 -8.22 2.06 0.10
CA MET A 138 -9.69 2.00 -0.08
C MET A 138 -10.19 0.56 -0.20
N LYS A 139 -9.38 -0.34 -0.76
CA LYS A 139 -9.62 -1.79 -0.77
C LYS A 139 -9.23 -2.48 0.55
N ASN A 140 -8.96 -1.72 1.61
CA ASN A 140 -8.54 -2.20 2.94
C ASN A 140 -7.21 -2.97 2.98
N TRP A 141 -6.35 -2.82 1.96
CA TRP A 141 -4.99 -3.35 2.05
C TRP A 141 -4.15 -2.54 3.04
N VAL A 142 -3.34 -3.23 3.84
CA VAL A 142 -2.20 -2.60 4.50
C VAL A 142 -1.10 -2.43 3.46
N VAL A 143 -0.66 -1.20 3.24
CA VAL A 143 0.37 -0.85 2.25
C VAL A 143 1.64 -0.44 2.99
N ARG A 144 2.80 -1.01 2.62
CA ARG A 144 4.11 -0.64 3.15
C ARG A 144 5.10 -0.42 2.01
N SER A 145 6.22 0.24 2.28
CA SER A 145 7.32 0.37 1.31
C SER A 145 7.78 -1.01 0.81
N GLY A 146 7.88 -1.14 -0.52
CA GLY A 146 8.34 -2.36 -1.19
C GLY A 146 9.84 -2.43 -1.42
N ALA A 147 10.60 -1.40 -1.01
CA ALA A 147 12.00 -1.22 -1.39
C ALA A 147 12.90 -2.45 -1.12
N GLN A 148 12.69 -3.13 0.02
CA GLN A 148 13.43 -4.34 0.39
C GLN A 148 13.23 -5.52 -0.59
N TYR A 149 12.18 -5.47 -1.41
CA TYR A 149 11.82 -6.51 -2.36
C TYR A 149 11.98 -6.06 -3.81
N GLY A 150 12.59 -4.89 -4.03
CA GLY A 150 12.66 -4.27 -5.35
C GLY A 150 11.26 -3.94 -5.89
N ALA A 151 10.30 -3.63 -5.04
CA ALA A 151 8.95 -3.20 -5.42
C ALA A 151 8.68 -1.78 -4.91
N ASP A 152 7.64 -1.13 -5.42
CA ASP A 152 7.23 0.20 -4.96
C ASP A 152 6.48 0.08 -3.62
N PHE A 153 5.52 -0.86 -3.57
CA PHE A 153 4.84 -1.24 -2.34
C PHE A 153 4.85 -2.74 -2.12
N VAL A 154 4.54 -3.14 -0.89
CA VAL A 154 4.05 -4.49 -0.57
C VAL A 154 2.74 -4.36 0.18
N VAL A 155 1.82 -5.28 -0.11
CA VAL A 155 0.49 -5.25 0.48
C VAL A 155 0.17 -6.50 1.28
N TYR A 156 -0.54 -6.29 2.39
CA TYR A 156 -0.93 -7.31 3.34
C TYR A 156 -2.44 -7.20 3.59
N CYS A 157 -3.12 -8.33 3.75
CA CYS A 157 -4.55 -8.32 4.09
C CYS A 157 -4.80 -7.92 5.56
N HIS A 158 -3.76 -7.90 6.40
CA HIS A 158 -3.79 -7.48 7.80
C HIS A 158 -2.37 -7.08 8.26
N HIS A 159 -2.16 -6.84 9.55
CA HIS A 159 -0.90 -6.41 10.14
C HIS A 159 0.29 -7.34 9.76
N PRO A 160 1.46 -6.81 9.33
CA PRO A 160 2.62 -7.61 8.92
C PRO A 160 3.16 -8.58 9.99
N ALA A 161 2.86 -8.34 11.27
CA ALA A 161 3.20 -9.28 12.35
C ALA A 161 2.41 -10.59 12.29
N ARG A 162 1.21 -10.59 11.68
CA ARG A 162 0.28 -11.74 11.66
C ARG A 162 0.20 -12.44 10.32
N VAL A 163 0.46 -11.74 9.22
CA VAL A 163 0.30 -12.28 7.87
C VAL A 163 1.51 -11.91 7.00
N HIS A 164 1.87 -12.78 6.07
CA HIS A 164 2.83 -12.44 5.03
C HIS A 164 2.17 -11.58 3.96
N SER A 165 2.94 -10.69 3.35
CA SER A 165 2.49 -9.91 2.20
C SER A 165 2.03 -10.83 1.07
N GLU A 166 0.94 -10.47 0.41
CA GLU A 166 0.42 -11.22 -0.72
C GLU A 166 1.07 -10.78 -2.02
N TYR A 167 1.14 -9.47 -2.24
CA TYR A 167 1.69 -8.88 -3.46
C TYR A 167 2.91 -7.99 -3.18
N GLY A 168 3.86 -8.04 -4.11
CA GLY A 168 4.78 -6.93 -4.38
C GLY A 168 4.18 -6.10 -5.50
N VAL A 169 4.07 -4.79 -5.28
CA VAL A 169 3.34 -3.88 -6.16
C VAL A 169 4.32 -3.00 -6.91
N LEU A 170 4.15 -2.93 -8.24
CA LEU A 170 4.77 -1.91 -9.07
C LEU A 170 3.71 -0.93 -9.55
N VAL A 171 4.01 0.36 -9.44
CA VAL A 171 3.16 1.44 -9.93
C VAL A 171 3.73 1.90 -11.26
N LEU A 172 2.95 1.84 -12.32
CA LEU A 172 3.32 2.37 -13.63
C LEU A 172 2.37 3.51 -13.97
N SER A 173 2.90 4.60 -14.51
CA SER A 173 2.09 5.70 -15.02
C SER A 173 1.98 5.59 -16.53
N ASP A 174 0.76 5.62 -17.05
CA ASP A 174 0.54 5.65 -18.49
C ASP A 174 0.67 7.09 -19.00
N GLY A 175 1.46 7.27 -20.05
CA GLY A 175 1.80 8.58 -20.62
C GLY A 175 2.91 8.46 -21.67
N GLU A 176 2.62 8.88 -22.90
CA GLU A 176 3.41 8.65 -24.12
C GLU A 176 4.88 9.13 -24.05
N ASP A 177 5.23 10.04 -23.14
CA ASP A 177 6.57 10.65 -23.11
C ASP A 177 7.32 10.52 -21.77
N LYS A 178 6.68 9.98 -20.71
CA LYS A 178 7.29 9.89 -19.39
C LYS A 178 6.72 8.73 -18.57
N ASP A 179 7.09 7.51 -18.90
CA ASP A 179 7.12 6.47 -17.85
C ASP A 179 8.21 6.88 -16.85
N LEU A 180 7.79 7.60 -15.81
CA LEU A 180 8.63 8.20 -14.78
C LEU A 180 9.39 7.13 -13.97
N ASN A 181 8.93 5.88 -14.00
CA ASN A 181 9.52 4.80 -13.23
C ASN A 181 10.44 3.92 -14.08
N GLY A 182 10.21 3.83 -15.39
CA GLY A 182 11.09 3.13 -16.32
C GLY A 182 11.14 1.62 -16.14
N ARG A 183 10.14 1.01 -15.50
CA ARG A 183 10.15 -0.40 -15.09
C ARG A 183 9.23 -1.22 -15.98
N LEU A 184 9.58 -2.50 -16.19
CA LEU A 184 8.80 -3.44 -16.99
C LEU A 184 8.71 -3.07 -18.48
N ARG A 185 9.70 -2.33 -19.01
CA ARG A 185 9.72 -1.94 -20.44
C ARG A 185 10.08 -3.11 -21.35
N VAL A 186 10.85 -4.06 -20.85
CA VAL A 186 11.30 -5.24 -21.58
C VAL A 186 10.98 -6.52 -20.80
N TRP A 187 10.85 -7.64 -21.51
CA TRP A 187 10.54 -8.94 -20.90
C TRP A 187 11.53 -9.37 -19.81
N SER A 188 12.80 -8.99 -19.93
CA SER A 188 13.80 -9.26 -18.89
C SER A 188 13.44 -8.62 -17.56
N ASP A 189 12.85 -7.42 -17.56
CA ASP A 189 12.43 -6.74 -16.33
C ASP A 189 11.28 -7.49 -15.66
N VAL A 190 10.32 -7.98 -16.45
CA VAL A 190 9.20 -8.79 -15.98
C VAL A 190 9.72 -10.08 -15.35
N HIS A 191 10.65 -10.77 -16.01
CA HIS A 191 11.27 -11.99 -15.50
C HIS A 191 12.07 -11.74 -14.22
N CYS A 192 12.90 -10.69 -14.18
CA CYS A 192 13.68 -10.30 -13.01
C CYS A 192 12.77 -9.97 -11.82
N THR A 193 11.74 -9.15 -12.03
CA THR A 193 10.80 -8.77 -10.97
C THR A 193 10.03 -9.98 -10.46
N THR A 194 9.53 -10.84 -11.35
CA THR A 194 8.83 -12.07 -10.98
C THR A 194 9.75 -13.05 -10.24
N ARG A 195 11.04 -13.10 -10.58
CA ARG A 195 12.04 -13.92 -9.88
C ARG A 195 12.32 -13.41 -8.47
N LEU A 196 12.50 -12.09 -8.31
CA LEU A 196 12.75 -11.44 -7.03
C LEU A 196 11.57 -11.64 -6.06
N LEU A 197 10.36 -11.30 -6.51
CA LEU A 197 9.14 -11.45 -5.70
C LEU A 197 8.77 -12.91 -5.45
N GLY A 198 8.91 -13.77 -6.46
CA GLY A 198 8.65 -15.20 -6.34
C GLY A 198 9.59 -15.88 -5.33
N GLY A 199 10.84 -15.43 -5.21
CA GLY A 199 11.80 -15.93 -4.23
C GLY A 199 11.37 -15.73 -2.76
N VAL A 200 10.51 -14.74 -2.51
CA VAL A 200 9.92 -14.45 -1.18
C VAL A 200 8.42 -14.73 -1.16
N ALA A 201 7.94 -15.58 -2.08
CA ALA A 201 6.56 -16.00 -2.24
C ALA A 201 5.56 -14.83 -2.30
N LYS A 202 5.90 -13.77 -3.03
CA LYS A 202 5.01 -12.64 -3.37
C LYS A 202 4.61 -12.74 -4.83
N ILE A 203 3.36 -12.41 -5.11
CA ILE A 203 2.87 -12.29 -6.48
C ILE A 203 3.11 -10.86 -6.95
N LEU A 204 3.50 -10.67 -8.22
CA LEU A 204 3.64 -9.34 -8.79
C LEU A 204 2.26 -8.77 -9.10
N LEU A 205 1.92 -7.64 -8.49
CA LEU A 205 0.76 -6.81 -8.84
C LEU A 205 1.27 -5.55 -9.52
N VAL A 206 0.84 -5.30 -10.75
CA VAL A 206 1.13 -4.06 -11.48
C VAL A 206 -0.11 -3.19 -11.44
N LEU A 207 0.06 -1.94 -11.00
CA LEU A 207 -0.98 -0.92 -11.01
C LEU A 207 -0.64 0.08 -12.10
N TYR A 208 -1.39 0.06 -13.20
CA TYR A 208 -1.31 1.08 -14.24
C TYR A 208 -2.20 2.23 -13.84
N VAL A 209 -1.59 3.40 -13.65
CA VAL A 209 -2.26 4.63 -13.26
C VAL A 209 -2.39 5.50 -14.52
N ASN A 210 -3.59 5.52 -15.08
CA ASN A 210 -3.89 6.23 -16.32
C ASN A 210 -4.40 7.63 -15.98
N ARG A 211 -3.83 8.64 -16.62
CA ARG A 211 -4.14 10.05 -16.36
C ARG A 211 -4.99 10.62 -17.49
N ASN A 212 -6.29 10.76 -17.25
CA ASN A 212 -7.22 11.26 -18.24
C ASN A 212 -7.38 12.80 -18.12
N GLY A 213 -6.31 13.57 -18.37
CA GLY A 213 -6.37 15.03 -18.34
C GLY A 213 -5.03 15.76 -18.17
N SER A 214 -5.02 17.08 -18.41
CA SER A 214 -3.79 17.88 -18.51
C SER A 214 -3.41 18.64 -17.22
N SER A 215 -4.34 18.95 -16.31
CA SER A 215 -4.04 19.69 -15.09
C SER A 215 -3.60 18.76 -13.94
N ASN A 216 -2.46 19.08 -13.30
CA ASN A 216 -1.92 18.38 -12.12
C ASN A 216 -1.72 19.33 -10.95
N GLU A 217 -2.39 20.47 -11.01
CA GLU A 217 -2.18 21.58 -10.09
C GLU A 217 -3.08 21.52 -8.87
N SER A 218 -3.95 20.51 -8.76
CA SER A 218 -4.80 20.32 -7.58
C SER A 218 -5.02 18.84 -7.27
N PRO A 219 -5.20 18.45 -6.00
CA PRO A 219 -5.66 17.12 -5.60
C PRO A 219 -6.94 16.68 -6.31
N LEU A 220 -7.78 17.63 -6.76
CA LEU A 220 -9.00 17.31 -7.51
C LEU A 220 -8.71 16.58 -8.82
N CYS A 221 -7.48 16.70 -9.37
CA CYS A 221 -7.10 15.96 -10.57
C CYS A 221 -7.15 14.43 -10.37
N LEU A 222 -7.08 13.94 -9.12
CA LEU A 222 -7.17 12.51 -8.79
C LEU A 222 -8.49 11.87 -9.23
N ALA A 223 -9.55 12.65 -9.43
CA ALA A 223 -10.81 12.18 -10.00
C ALA A 223 -10.65 11.70 -11.46
N ASN A 224 -9.69 12.30 -12.20
CA ASN A 224 -9.40 11.96 -13.59
C ASN A 224 -8.40 10.80 -13.73
N TYR A 225 -7.91 10.27 -12.61
CA TYR A 225 -6.99 9.15 -12.61
C TYR A 225 -7.78 7.84 -12.49
N THR A 226 -7.51 6.89 -13.38
CA THR A 226 -8.03 5.52 -13.32
C THR A 226 -6.90 4.54 -13.01
N ILE A 227 -7.25 3.38 -12.44
CA ILE A 227 -6.27 2.33 -12.11
C ILE A 227 -6.70 1.01 -12.73
N GLU A 228 -5.78 0.39 -13.47
CA GLU A 228 -5.89 -0.97 -13.98
C GLU A 228 -4.96 -1.89 -13.19
N GLU A 229 -5.48 -3.04 -12.75
CA GLU A 229 -4.75 -3.99 -11.91
C GLU A 229 -4.39 -5.23 -12.71
N HIS A 230 -3.10 -5.54 -12.80
CA HIS A 230 -2.62 -6.72 -13.49
C HIS A 230 -1.80 -7.59 -12.54
N THR A 231 -2.23 -8.83 -12.35
CA THR A 231 -1.48 -9.79 -11.56
C THR A 231 -0.65 -10.67 -12.47
N ILE A 232 0.67 -10.67 -12.28
CA ILE A 232 1.61 -11.51 -13.01
C ILE A 232 2.04 -12.66 -12.10
N THR A 233 1.69 -13.88 -12.52
CA THR A 233 2.07 -15.12 -11.83
C THR A 233 2.98 -15.95 -12.73
N ARG A 234 3.77 -16.85 -12.13
CA ARG A 234 4.51 -17.83 -12.92
C ARG A 234 3.55 -18.76 -13.62
N TRP A 235 3.88 -19.08 -14.87
CA TRP A 235 3.25 -20.17 -15.58
C TRP A 235 3.41 -21.48 -14.79
N ASN A 236 2.30 -22.16 -14.54
CA ASN A 236 2.27 -23.45 -13.85
C ASN A 236 1.87 -24.55 -14.85
N PRO A 237 2.79 -25.46 -15.24
CA PRO A 237 2.49 -26.52 -16.19
C PRO A 237 1.29 -27.37 -15.79
N GLU A 238 1.09 -27.65 -14.50
CA GLU A 238 -0.01 -28.50 -14.03
C GLU A 238 -1.39 -27.84 -14.17
N GLN A 239 -1.44 -26.51 -14.08
CA GLN A 239 -2.68 -25.75 -14.24
C GLN A 239 -2.96 -25.40 -15.71
N CYS A 240 -1.92 -25.35 -16.53
CA CYS A 240 -2.00 -24.94 -17.94
C CYS A 240 -1.97 -26.12 -18.93
N ARG A 241 -1.71 -27.34 -18.47
CA ARG A 241 -1.80 -28.56 -19.28
C ARG A 241 -3.28 -28.91 -19.50
N GLU A 242 -3.62 -29.25 -20.75
CA GLU A 242 -4.92 -29.85 -21.07
C GLU A 242 -5.15 -31.12 -20.25
N LYS A 243 -6.32 -31.21 -19.62
CA LYS A 243 -6.72 -32.43 -18.91
C LYS A 243 -7.05 -33.49 -19.95
N MET A 244 -6.38 -34.63 -19.88
CA MET A 244 -6.79 -35.81 -20.65
C MET A 244 -8.19 -36.23 -20.21
N VAL A 245 -9.16 -36.14 -21.12
CA VAL A 245 -10.49 -36.71 -20.92
C VAL A 245 -10.37 -38.22 -21.15
N ILE A 246 -10.21 -38.96 -20.06
CA ILE A 246 -10.29 -40.42 -20.11
C ILE A 246 -11.76 -40.76 -20.33
N HIS A 247 -12.13 -41.12 -21.55
CA HIS A 247 -13.42 -41.74 -21.82
C HIS A 247 -13.34 -43.15 -21.25
N ALA A 248 -13.94 -43.36 -20.08
CA ALA A 248 -14.19 -44.70 -19.58
C ALA A 248 -15.20 -45.33 -20.55
N ASN A 249 -14.70 -46.15 -21.48
CA ASN A 249 -15.55 -47.10 -22.17
C ASN A 249 -16.11 -48.02 -21.08
N SER A 250 -17.37 -47.79 -20.72
CA SER A 250 -18.20 -48.78 -20.07
C SER A 250 -18.40 -49.92 -21.06
N ASP A 251 -17.45 -50.85 -21.12
CA ASP A 251 -17.70 -52.18 -21.67
C ASP A 251 -18.71 -52.85 -20.75
N ASN A 252 -19.99 -52.69 -21.09
CA ASN A 252 -21.07 -53.52 -20.58
C ASN A 252 -20.78 -54.95 -21.04
N GLY A 253 -20.26 -55.76 -20.12
CA GLY A 253 -20.24 -57.20 -20.25
C GLY A 253 -21.66 -57.72 -20.49
N THR A 254 -21.90 -58.24 -21.68
CA THR A 254 -22.94 -59.22 -21.97
C THR A 254 -22.31 -60.31 -22.83
N GLY A 255 -22.29 -61.52 -22.30
CA GLY A 255 -21.66 -62.71 -22.89
C GLY A 255 -21.41 -63.74 -21.82
#